data_AF-A0A1H0U0G5-F1
#
_entry.id   AF-A0A1H0U0G5-F1
#
_cell.length_a   1.000
_cell.length_b   1.000
_cell.length_c   1.000
_cell.angle_alpha   90.00
_cell.angle_beta   90.00
_cell.angle_gamma   90.00
#
_symmetry.space_group_name_H-M   'P 1'
#
loop_
_entity.id
_entity.type
_entity.pdbx_description
1 polymer ?
#
loop_
_entity_poly.entity_id
_entity_poly.type
_entity_poly.pdbx_seq_one_letter_code
_entity_poly.pdbx_strand_id
1 'polypeptide(L)' 'MTRKYIDCREYPSETHCTVAMCADDEKELLEVAVQHAVAVHGHQDTAELRQQITSLFKTGTPPLTPPIKM' A
#
# COMPACT_ATOMS: atom_id res chain seq x y z
N MET A 1 14.48 11.21 4.70
CA MET A 1 13.16 10.93 5.29
C MET A 1 13.17 9.52 5.85
N THR A 2 12.28 9.20 6.79
CA THR A 2 12.20 7.83 7.32
C THR A 2 11.48 6.95 6.31
N ARG A 3 12.05 5.77 6.01
CA ARG A 3 11.45 4.76 5.14
C ARG A 3 9.98 4.52 5.51
N LYS A 4 9.11 4.44 4.52
CA LYS A 4 7.70 4.11 4.71
C LYS A 4 7.28 2.93 3.87
N TYR A 5 6.18 2.30 4.27
CA TYR A 5 5.60 1.18 3.57
C TYR A 5 4.07 1.17 3.63
N ILE A 6 3.49 0.47 2.67
CA ILE A 6 2.11 0.02 2.68
C ILE A 6 2.10 -1.50 2.46
N ASP A 7 1.22 -2.19 3.18
CA ASP A 7 1.12 -3.64 3.13
C ASP A 7 -0.28 -4.06 2.67
N CYS A 8 -0.42 -4.47 1.41
CA CYS A 8 -1.72 -4.88 0.87
C CYS A 8 -2.26 -6.14 1.56
N ARG A 9 -1.42 -6.91 2.27
CA ARG A 9 -1.81 -8.11 3.02
C ARG A 9 -2.72 -7.79 4.21
N GLU A 10 -2.65 -6.56 4.72
CA GLU A 10 -3.44 -6.11 5.87
C GLU A 10 -4.91 -5.89 5.57
N TYR A 11 -5.27 -5.73 4.30
CA TYR A 11 -6.62 -5.41 3.90
C TYR A 11 -7.31 -6.65 3.32
N PRO A 12 -8.59 -6.88 3.63
CA PRO A 12 -9.37 -7.89 2.92
C PRO A 12 -9.49 -7.45 1.46
N SER A 13 -8.85 -8.20 0.56
CA SER A 13 -8.98 -8.00 -0.88
C SER A 13 -9.45 -9.29 -1.53
N GLU A 14 -10.38 -9.18 -2.47
CA GLU A 14 -10.83 -10.28 -3.33
C GLU A 14 -9.66 -10.92 -4.10
N THR A 15 -8.62 -10.13 -4.38
CA THR A 15 -7.45 -10.54 -5.16
C THR A 15 -6.42 -11.34 -4.38
N HIS A 16 -6.60 -11.53 -3.06
CA HIS A 16 -5.62 -12.22 -2.19
C HIS A 16 -4.20 -11.66 -2.33
N CYS A 17 -4.08 -10.33 -2.43
CA CYS A 17 -2.81 -9.66 -2.71
C CYS A 17 -1.77 -9.94 -1.60
N THR A 18 -0.57 -10.33 -2.02
CA THR A 18 0.58 -10.64 -1.14
C THR A 18 1.67 -9.58 -1.17
N VAL A 19 1.42 -8.47 -1.87
CA VAL A 19 2.39 -7.40 -2.11
C VAL A 19 2.50 -6.50 -0.87
N ALA A 20 3.75 -6.16 -0.51
CA ALA A 20 4.06 -5.06 0.38
C ALA A 20 5.07 -4.15 -0.33
N MET A 21 4.84 -2.83 -0.29
CA MET A 21 5.63 -1.83 -1.01
C MET A 21 6.28 -0.89 0.00
N CYS A 22 7.54 -0.53 -0.23
CA CYS A 22 8.24 0.43 0.62
C CYS A 22 9.14 1.35 -0.21
N ALA A 23 9.29 2.59 0.24
CA ALA A 23 10.18 3.58 -0.35
C ALA A 23 10.71 4.54 0.71
N ASP A 24 11.77 5.26 0.36
CA ASP A 24 12.35 6.30 1.22
C ASP A 24 11.71 7.68 1.00
N ASP A 25 10.92 7.84 -0.06
CA ASP A 25 10.10 9.01 -0.37
C ASP A 25 8.59 8.66 -0.42
N GLU A 26 7.75 9.52 0.15
CA GLU A 26 6.30 9.27 0.22
C GLU A 26 5.60 9.40 -1.13
N LYS A 27 6.06 10.30 -2.00
CA LYS A 27 5.45 10.49 -3.32
C LYS A 27 5.75 9.29 -4.20
N GLU A 28 6.98 8.79 -4.17
CA GLU A 28 7.35 7.53 -4.83
C GLU A 28 6.47 6.37 -4.35
N LEU A 29 6.32 6.20 -3.03
CA LEU A 29 5.47 5.15 -2.47
C LEU A 29 4.01 5.30 -2.92
N LEU A 30 3.49 6.52 -2.94
CA LEU A 30 2.12 6.81 -3.32
C LEU A 30 1.87 6.47 -4.79
N GLU A 31 2.73 6.90 -5.70
CA GLU A 31 2.56 6.61 -7.13
C GLU A 31 2.56 5.10 -7.40
N VAL A 32 3.49 4.36 -6.79
CA VAL A 32 3.56 2.89 -6.96
C VAL A 32 2.32 2.21 -6.35
N ALA A 33 1.89 2.64 -5.17
CA ALA A 33 0.71 2.08 -4.52
C ALA A 33 -0.59 2.35 -5.30
N VAL A 34 -0.75 3.56 -5.86
CA VAL A 34 -1.89 3.92 -6.71
C VAL A 34 -1.88 3.10 -7.99
N GLN A 35 -0.72 2.98 -8.66
CA GLN A 35 -0.60 2.14 -9.85
C GLN A 35 -0.99 0.69 -9.57
N HIS A 36 -0.57 0.13 -8.43
CA HIS A 36 -0.97 -1.21 -8.00
C HIS A 36 -2.49 -1.30 -7.74
N ALA A 37 -3.05 -0.34 -7.02
CA ALA A 37 -4.49 -0.28 -6.75
C ALA A 37 -5.33 -0.22 -8.03
N VAL A 38 -4.88 0.52 -9.04
CA VAL A 38 -5.58 0.61 -10.34
C VAL A 38 -5.40 -0.67 -11.16
N ALA A 39 -4.16 -1.10 -11.37
CA ALA A 39 -3.86 -2.19 -12.30
C ALA A 39 -4.24 -3.58 -11.76
N VAL A 40 -4.14 -3.80 -10.45
CA VAL A 40 -4.37 -5.12 -9.82
C VAL A 40 -5.72 -5.19 -9.14
N HIS A 41 -6.15 -4.11 -8.48
CA HIS A 41 -7.41 -4.08 -7.74
C HIS A 41 -8.55 -3.38 -8.49
N GLY A 42 -8.30 -2.81 -9.68
CA GLY A 42 -9.33 -2.19 -10.51
C GLY A 42 -9.90 -0.89 -9.95
N HIS A 43 -9.24 -0.27 -8.96
CA HIS A 43 -9.64 1.04 -8.47
C HIS A 43 -9.44 2.13 -9.53
N GLN A 44 -10.12 3.26 -9.37
CA GLN A 44 -9.84 4.46 -10.17
C GLN A 44 -8.85 5.37 -9.44
N ASP A 45 -7.92 5.94 -10.19
CA ASP A 45 -7.02 6.97 -9.67
C ASP A 45 -7.81 8.26 -9.42
N THR A 46 -8.25 8.45 -8.18
CA THR A 46 -8.94 9.66 -7.72
C THR A 46 -8.20 10.29 -6.54
N ALA A 47 -8.50 11.57 -6.27
CA ALA A 47 -7.92 12.27 -5.12
C ALA A 47 -8.27 11.58 -3.80
N GLU A 48 -9.48 11.04 -3.68
CA GLU A 48 -9.96 10.30 -2.52
C GLU A 48 -9.17 9.00 -2.33
N LEU A 49 -8.94 8.22 -3.40
CA LEU A 49 -8.11 7.01 -3.33
C LEU A 49 -6.70 7.35 -2.86
N ARG A 50 -6.09 8.41 -3.43
CA ARG A 50 -4.74 8.85 -3.07
C ARG A 50 -4.65 9.26 -1.59
N GLN A 51 -5.65 9.97 -1.08
CA GLN A 51 -5.73 10.31 0.34
C GLN A 51 -5.89 9.08 1.23
N GLN A 52 -6.76 8.14 0.84
CA GLN A 52 -6.92 6.87 1.55
C GLN A 52 -5.60 6.10 1.61
N ILE A 53 -4.94 5.85 0.47
CA ILE A 53 -3.65 5.13 0.41
C ILE A 53 -2.59 5.81 1.28
N THR A 54 -2.50 7.14 1.23
CA THR A 54 -1.54 7.91 2.04
C THR A 54 -1.78 7.71 3.54
N SER A 55 -3.05 7.64 3.98
CA SER A 55 -3.40 7.40 5.38
C SER A 55 -3.00 6.01 5.89
N LEU A 56 -2.69 5.07 4.99
CA LEU A 56 -2.29 3.70 5.31
C LEU A 56 -0.76 3.56 5.45
N PHE A 57 0.01 4.62 5.19
CA PHE A 57 1.47 4.57 5.25
C PHE A 57 1.96 4.33 6.68
N LYS A 58 2.85 3.34 6.81
CA LYS A 58 3.52 3.00 8.06
C LYS A 58 5.00 3.30 7.96
N THR A 59 5.62 3.64 9.08
CA THR A 59 7.05 3.91 9.17
C THR A 59 7.84 2.60 9.29
N GLY A 60 8.95 2.50 8.57
CA GLY A 60 9.89 1.38 8.61
C GLY A 60 9.78 0.46 7.39
N THR A 61 9.97 -0.84 7.65
CA THR A 61 9.94 -1.91 6.64
C THR A 61 8.75 -2.83 6.95
N PRO A 62 8.01 -3.32 5.94
CA PRO A 62 6.93 -4.26 6.17
C PRO A 62 7.45 -5.54 6.84
N PRO A 63 6.64 -6.22 7.66
CA PRO A 63 7.04 -7.47 8.28
C PRO A 63 7.29 -8.54 7.21
N LEU A 64 8.27 -9.44 7.47
CA LEU A 64 8.58 -10.53 6.55
C LEU A 64 7.40 -11.50 6.41
N THR A 65 6.70 -11.76 7.51
CA THR A 65 5.48 -12.56 7.52
C THR A 65 4.25 -11.68 7.37
N PRO A 66 3.19 -12.16 6.69
CA PRO A 66 1.91 -11.46 6.66
C PRO A 66 1.40 -11.22 8.10
N PRO A 67 0.76 -10.08 8.35
CA PRO A 67 0.10 -9.85 9.63
C PRO A 67 -1.00 -10.91 9.84
N ILE A 68 -1.08 -11.42 11.07
CA ILE A 68 -2.12 -12.37 11.46
C ILE A 68 -3.45 -11.62 11.38
N LYS A 69 -4.30 -11.99 10.41
CA LYS A 69 -5.68 -11.51 10.35
C LYS A 69 -6.42 -12.12 11.54
N MET A 70 -6.76 -11.30 12.54
CA MET A 70 -7.61 -11.72 13.67
C MET A 70 -9.05 -11.89 13.21
#